data_AF-T1B0Y1-F1
#
_entry.id   AF-T1B0Y1-F1
#
_cell.length_a   1.000
_cell.length_b   1.000
_cell.length_c   1.000
_cell.angle_alpha   90.00
_cell.angle_beta   90.00
_cell.angle_gamma   90.00
#
_symmetry.space_group_name_H-M   'P 1'
#
loop_
_entity.id
_entity.type
_entity.pdbx_description
1 polymer ?
#
loop_
_entity_poly.entity_id
_entity_poly.type
_entity_poly.pdbx_seq_one_letter_code
_entity_poly.pdbx_strand_id
1 'polypeptide(L)'
;TTRLEGYEQVEIKPRAGTKQYLPQAIRGSYDRIGGIAIIKLRNREKALELGNSLLKSKSGVTAVWQDTGIHGEFRTRKLTWLVGEEKTVTIHTENQARFILDISKVYFSPRLATERMRVARTVQDGEKIIDMFAGIGPFAILIARDRKAEITCIDANPDAIFYMKESMKLNKLKGSITPVLGQAETVIPNLPK
;
A
#
# COMPACT_ATOMS: atom_id res chain seq x y z
N THR A 1 20.47 9.75 -11.22
CA THR A 1 20.28 8.31 -11.44
C THR A 1 21.24 7.58 -10.52
N THR A 2 20.81 7.28 -9.29
CA THR A 2 21.71 6.71 -8.27
C THR A 2 21.84 5.22 -8.54
N ARG A 3 22.96 4.82 -9.17
CA ARG A 3 23.27 3.42 -9.43
C ARG A 3 23.96 2.85 -8.19
N LEU A 4 23.41 1.79 -7.62
CA LEU A 4 24.00 1.08 -6.49
C LEU A 4 25.00 0.04 -7.00
N GLU A 5 26.29 0.19 -6.68
CA GLU A 5 27.29 -0.83 -6.99
C GLU A 5 27.06 -2.09 -6.15
N GLY A 6 27.10 -3.27 -6.78
CA GLY A 6 26.96 -4.57 -6.10
C GLY A 6 25.52 -5.11 -5.99
N TYR A 7 24.52 -4.36 -6.42
CA TYR A 7 23.12 -4.80 -6.44
C TYR A 7 22.59 -4.88 -7.88
N GLU A 8 21.81 -5.93 -8.19
CA GLU A 8 21.07 -6.01 -9.45
C GLU A 8 19.88 -5.05 -9.40
N GLN A 9 19.85 -4.08 -10.31
CA GLN A 9 18.71 -3.18 -10.44
C GLN A 9 17.60 -3.84 -11.26
N VAL A 10 16.58 -4.32 -10.58
CA VAL A 10 15.40 -4.90 -11.23
C VAL A 10 14.35 -3.81 -11.44
N GLU A 11 14.19 -3.35 -12.68
CA GLU A 11 13.08 -2.48 -13.06
C GLU A 11 11.79 -3.30 -13.23
N ILE A 12 10.78 -3.01 -12.42
CA ILE A 12 9.48 -3.68 -12.48
C ILE A 12 8.59 -2.94 -13.48
N LYS A 13 8.52 -3.45 -14.73
CA LYS A 13 7.60 -2.91 -15.75
C LYS A 13 6.16 -3.33 -15.46
N PRO A 14 5.19 -2.40 -15.37
CA PRO A 14 3.79 -2.74 -15.15
C PRO A 14 3.23 -3.52 -16.34
N ARG A 15 2.51 -4.62 -16.09
CA ARG A 15 1.72 -5.29 -17.14
C ARG A 15 0.56 -4.39 -17.57
N ALA A 16 0.25 -4.39 -18.86
CA ALA A 16 -1.04 -3.92 -19.36
C ALA A 16 -2.17 -4.72 -18.70
N GLY A 17 -3.07 -4.04 -17.99
CA GLY A 17 -4.16 -4.69 -17.26
C GLY A 17 -5.20 -5.27 -18.22
N THR A 18 -5.46 -6.58 -18.15
CA THR A 18 -6.47 -7.26 -19.01
C THR A 18 -7.75 -7.67 -18.28
N LYS A 19 -8.04 -7.13 -17.08
CA LYS A 19 -9.30 -7.45 -16.37
C LYS A 19 -10.23 -6.26 -16.22
N GLN A 20 -11.28 -6.28 -17.04
CA GLN A 20 -12.47 -5.46 -16.88
C GLN A 20 -13.43 -6.19 -15.92
N TYR A 21 -13.57 -5.69 -14.69
CA TYR A 21 -14.63 -6.13 -13.79
C TYR A 21 -15.86 -5.24 -14.03
N LEU A 22 -17.02 -5.83 -14.30
CA LEU A 22 -18.31 -5.15 -14.37
C LEU A 22 -19.08 -5.38 -13.05
N PRO A 23 -19.40 -4.33 -12.28
CA PRO A 23 -20.45 -4.39 -11.27
C PRO A 23 -21.72 -3.65 -11.73
N GLN A 24 -22.85 -4.21 -11.34
CA GLN A 24 -24.21 -3.76 -11.62
C GLN A 24 -24.55 -2.40 -10.99
N ALA A 25 -25.41 -1.66 -11.71
CA ALA A 25 -26.22 -0.50 -11.34
C ALA A 25 -25.59 0.88 -11.07
N ILE A 26 -24.33 1.03 -10.62
CA ILE A 26 -23.72 2.38 -10.48
C ILE A 26 -22.31 2.40 -11.10
N ARG A 27 -22.12 3.18 -12.17
CA ARG A 27 -20.81 3.39 -12.81
C ARG A 27 -19.93 4.30 -11.97
N GLY A 28 -18.91 3.73 -11.32
CA GLY A 28 -17.84 4.47 -10.66
C GLY A 28 -16.74 3.54 -10.16
N SER A 29 -15.47 3.94 -10.31
CA SER A 29 -14.35 3.17 -9.74
C SER A 29 -14.08 3.64 -8.31
N TYR A 30 -14.03 2.70 -7.37
CA TYR A 30 -13.57 2.92 -6.00
C TYR A 30 -12.44 1.94 -5.67
N ASP A 31 -11.59 2.31 -4.71
CA ASP A 31 -10.61 1.39 -4.13
C ASP A 31 -11.07 1.02 -2.72
N ARG A 32 -11.02 -0.27 -2.38
CA ARG A 32 -11.34 -0.75 -1.03
C ARG A 32 -10.06 -1.10 -0.29
N ILE A 33 -9.91 -0.54 0.91
CA ILE A 33 -8.79 -0.79 1.81
C ILE A 33 -9.40 -1.23 3.15
N GLY A 34 -9.42 -2.55 3.40
CA GLY A 34 -10.05 -3.10 4.60
C GLY A 34 -11.54 -2.77 4.65
N GLY A 35 -11.98 -2.11 5.73
CA GLY A 35 -13.36 -1.64 5.89
C GLY A 35 -13.63 -0.27 5.26
N ILE A 36 -12.66 0.34 4.59
CA ILE A 36 -12.80 1.69 4.03
C ILE A 36 -12.88 1.64 2.50
N ALA A 37 -13.83 2.38 1.92
CA ALA A 37 -13.91 2.61 0.48
C ALA A 37 -13.50 4.04 0.12
N ILE A 38 -12.68 4.19 -0.92
CA ILE A 38 -12.22 5.48 -1.44
C ILE A 38 -12.80 5.67 -2.85
N ILE A 39 -13.71 6.63 -2.98
CA ILE A 39 -14.43 6.95 -4.23
C ILE A 39 -13.67 8.02 -5.01
N LYS A 40 -13.44 7.79 -6.30
CA LYS A 40 -12.71 8.69 -7.21
C LYS A 40 -13.60 9.60 -8.06
N LEU A 41 -14.92 9.52 -7.86
CA LEU A 41 -15.89 10.36 -8.56
C LEU A 41 -15.74 11.80 -8.06
N ARG A 42 -15.58 12.77 -8.98
CA ARG A 42 -15.51 14.19 -8.65
C ARG A 42 -16.87 14.78 -8.26
N ASN A 43 -17.95 14.31 -8.88
CA ASN A 43 -19.30 14.74 -8.53
C ASN A 43 -19.68 14.16 -7.15
N ARG A 44 -19.90 15.06 -6.17
CA ARG A 44 -20.18 14.70 -4.78
C ARG A 44 -21.50 13.95 -4.59
N GLU A 45 -22.56 14.35 -5.30
CA GLU A 45 -23.87 13.69 -5.21
C GLU A 45 -23.78 12.22 -5.68
N LYS A 46 -23.15 11.99 -6.83
CA LYS A 46 -22.89 10.63 -7.34
C LYS A 46 -21.97 9.83 -6.42
N ALA A 47 -20.98 10.49 -5.80
CA ALA A 47 -20.11 9.85 -4.82
C ALA A 47 -20.87 9.44 -3.55
N LEU A 48 -21.81 10.27 -3.07
CA LEU A 48 -22.69 9.97 -1.95
C LEU A 48 -23.65 8.83 -2.27
N GLU A 49 -24.24 8.81 -3.46
CA GLU A 49 -25.12 7.73 -3.92
C GLU A 49 -24.40 6.37 -3.93
N LEU A 50 -23.19 6.34 -4.53
CA LEU A 50 -22.34 5.16 -4.52
C LEU A 50 -21.92 4.77 -3.09
N GLY A 51 -21.54 5.74 -2.26
CA GLY A 51 -21.15 5.51 -0.87
C GLY A 51 -22.26 4.87 -0.04
N ASN A 52 -23.48 5.41 -0.12
CA ASN A 52 -24.66 4.84 0.54
C ASN A 52 -24.97 3.41 0.05
N SER A 53 -24.81 3.17 -1.25
CA SER A 53 -25.00 1.83 -1.82
C SER A 53 -23.95 0.84 -1.30
N LEU A 54 -22.70 1.26 -1.14
CA LEU A 54 -21.63 0.43 -0.57
C LEU A 54 -21.90 0.07 0.90
N LEU A 55 -22.37 1.02 1.71
CA LEU A 55 -22.70 0.77 3.12
C LEU A 55 -23.89 -0.17 3.31
N LYS A 56 -24.90 -0.10 2.43
CA LYS A 56 -26.07 -1.00 2.47
C LYS A 56 -25.76 -2.41 1.94
N SER A 57 -24.66 -2.57 1.21
CA SER A 57 -24.25 -3.87 0.66
C SER A 57 -23.55 -4.74 1.70
N LYS A 58 -23.51 -6.07 1.47
CA LYS A 58 -22.71 -7.01 2.28
C LYS A 58 -21.20 -6.94 1.96
N SER A 59 -20.70 -5.77 1.56
CA SER A 59 -19.30 -5.59 1.20
C SER A 59 -18.37 -5.63 2.41
N GLY A 60 -18.85 -5.32 3.62
CA GLY A 60 -18.00 -5.11 4.79
C GLY A 60 -17.30 -3.75 4.81
N VAL A 61 -17.77 -2.80 3.99
CA VAL A 61 -17.39 -1.39 4.06
C VAL A 61 -18.19 -0.72 5.18
N THR A 62 -17.49 0.01 6.04
CA THR A 62 -18.06 0.75 7.19
C THR A 62 -17.82 2.26 7.08
N ALA A 63 -16.85 2.68 6.27
CA ALA A 63 -16.49 4.09 6.08
C ALA A 63 -16.25 4.37 4.60
N VAL A 64 -16.70 5.53 4.12
CA VAL A 64 -16.53 5.96 2.73
C VAL A 64 -15.93 7.35 2.68
N TRP A 65 -14.85 7.48 1.91
CA TRP A 65 -14.13 8.73 1.68
C TRP A 65 -14.08 9.06 0.19
N GLN A 66 -14.03 10.34 -0.15
CA GLN A 66 -13.83 10.84 -1.50
C GLN A 66 -12.36 11.23 -1.70
N ASP A 67 -11.74 10.73 -2.77
CA ASP A 67 -10.44 11.22 -3.23
C ASP A 67 -10.62 12.50 -4.06
N THR A 68 -10.04 13.59 -3.57
CA THR A 68 -10.09 14.91 -4.21
C THR A 68 -8.76 15.31 -4.85
N GLY A 69 -7.77 14.42 -4.88
CA GLY A 69 -6.45 14.66 -5.47
C GLY A 69 -5.29 14.18 -4.59
N ILE A 70 -4.07 14.37 -5.10
CA ILE A 70 -2.82 14.05 -4.40
C ILE A 70 -2.14 15.37 -4.02
N HIS A 71 -1.65 15.48 -2.79
CA HIS A 71 -0.99 16.68 -2.27
C HIS A 71 0.25 16.35 -1.43
N GLY A 72 1.11 17.36 -1.26
CA GLY A 72 2.24 17.33 -0.32
C GLY A 72 3.47 16.56 -0.82
N GLU A 73 4.56 16.71 -0.07
CA GLU A 73 5.86 16.07 -0.33
C GLU A 73 5.75 14.53 -0.31
N PHE A 74 4.94 13.99 0.60
CA PHE A 74 4.71 12.55 0.76
C PHE A 74 3.63 11.97 -0.18
N ARG A 75 3.09 12.77 -1.12
CA ARG A 75 2.08 12.35 -2.11
C ARG A 75 0.85 11.66 -1.48
N THR A 76 0.40 12.15 -0.32
CA THR A 76 -0.80 11.64 0.36
C THR A 76 -2.07 12.10 -0.38
N ARG A 77 -3.12 11.26 -0.34
CA ARG A 77 -4.42 11.61 -0.94
C ARG A 77 -5.11 12.65 -0.07
N LYS A 78 -5.71 13.67 -0.70
CA LYS A 78 -6.64 14.57 -0.02
C LYS A 78 -8.00 13.89 0.02
N LEU A 79 -8.34 13.39 1.21
CA LEU A 79 -9.58 12.66 1.45
C LEU A 79 -10.62 13.58 2.10
N THR A 80 -11.86 13.49 1.63
CA THR A 80 -13.02 14.12 2.27
C THR A 80 -13.99 13.04 2.71
N TRP A 81 -14.40 13.05 3.97
CA TRP A 81 -15.38 12.08 4.45
C TRP A 81 -16.71 12.24 3.69
N LEU A 82 -17.33 11.12 3.34
CA LEU A 82 -18.61 11.10 2.62
C LEU A 82 -19.75 10.59 3.50
N VAL A 83 -19.63 9.35 3.98
CA VAL A 83 -20.71 8.65 4.69
C VAL A 83 -20.17 7.45 5.47
N GLY A 84 -20.89 7.03 6.50
CA GLY A 84 -20.51 5.92 7.39
C GLY A 84 -19.65 6.40 8.55
N GLU A 85 -18.84 5.51 9.12
CA GLU A 85 -17.95 5.87 10.22
C GLU A 85 -16.87 6.86 9.74
N GLU A 86 -16.63 7.91 10.51
CA GLU A 86 -15.55 8.87 10.26
C GLU A 86 -14.22 8.33 10.80
N LYS A 87 -13.73 7.25 10.17
CA LYS A 87 -12.44 6.63 10.51
C LYS A 87 -11.54 6.53 9.30
N THR A 88 -10.23 6.66 9.56
CA THR A 88 -9.18 6.58 8.54
C THR A 88 -8.23 5.40 8.75
N VAL A 89 -8.17 4.84 9.98
CA VAL A 89 -7.36 3.68 10.31
C VAL A 89 -8.11 2.39 10.00
N THR A 90 -7.43 1.44 9.36
CA THR A 90 -8.00 0.12 9.01
C THR A 90 -6.92 -0.93 8.89
N ILE A 91 -7.32 -2.20 8.90
CA ILE A 91 -6.48 -3.33 8.48
C ILE A 91 -6.92 -3.77 7.08
N HIS A 92 -6.01 -3.71 6.12
CA HIS A 92 -6.16 -4.31 4.80
C HIS A 92 -5.55 -5.71 4.79
N THR A 93 -6.21 -6.65 4.13
CA THR A 93 -5.68 -8.01 3.94
C THR A 93 -5.57 -8.28 2.44
N GLU A 94 -4.38 -8.62 1.99
CA GLU A 94 -4.15 -9.11 0.64
C GLU A 94 -3.17 -10.28 0.69
N ASN A 95 -3.42 -11.31 -0.12
CA ASN A 95 -2.53 -12.48 -0.22
C ASN A 95 -2.20 -13.13 1.14
N GLN A 96 -3.12 -13.09 2.12
CA GLN A 96 -2.93 -13.54 3.50
C GLN A 96 -1.97 -12.70 4.37
N ALA A 97 -1.46 -11.58 3.85
CA ALA A 97 -0.71 -10.59 4.62
C ALA A 97 -1.66 -9.50 5.12
N ARG A 98 -1.43 -9.01 6.33
CA ARG A 98 -2.25 -7.98 6.99
C ARG A 98 -1.47 -6.69 7.12
N PHE A 99 -2.07 -5.58 6.73
CA PHE A 99 -1.46 -4.25 6.73
C PHE A 99 -2.35 -3.31 7.51
N ILE A 100 -1.86 -2.77 8.61
CA ILE A 100 -2.53 -1.68 9.34
C ILE A 100 -2.02 -0.35 8.80
N LEU A 101 -2.94 0.56 8.52
CA LEU A 101 -2.63 1.87 7.93
C LEU A 101 -3.70 2.91 8.22
N ASP A 102 -3.29 4.18 8.18
CA ASP A 102 -4.18 5.33 8.12
C ASP A 102 -4.19 5.91 6.70
N ILE A 103 -5.32 5.79 6.00
CA ILE A 103 -5.46 6.21 4.60
C ILE A 103 -5.27 7.73 4.39
N SER A 104 -5.34 8.54 5.46
CA SER A 104 -5.11 9.98 5.39
C SER A 104 -3.63 10.36 5.50
N LYS A 105 -2.79 9.46 6.05
CA LYS A 105 -1.38 9.73 6.36
C LYS A 105 -0.39 9.02 5.45
N VAL A 106 -0.80 7.88 4.87
CA VAL A 106 0.10 7.06 4.05
C VAL A 106 -0.52 6.70 2.71
N TYR A 107 0.32 6.56 1.70
CA TYR A 107 -0.11 6.04 0.41
C TYR A 107 -0.19 4.51 0.44
N PHE A 108 -1.32 3.98 -0.01
CA PHE A 108 -1.49 2.55 -0.27
C PHE A 108 -2.41 2.34 -1.47
N SER A 109 -2.09 1.35 -2.29
CA SER A 109 -2.91 0.95 -3.44
C SER A 109 -3.17 -0.56 -3.40
N PRO A 110 -4.44 -0.98 -3.26
CA PRO A 110 -4.79 -2.41 -3.32
C PRO A 110 -4.65 -2.99 -4.74
N ARG A 111 -4.58 -2.14 -5.77
CA ARG A 111 -4.44 -2.58 -7.18
C ARG A 111 -3.09 -3.23 -7.48
N LEU A 112 -2.10 -2.98 -6.64
CA LEU A 112 -0.74 -3.52 -6.77
C LEU A 112 -0.57 -4.91 -6.13
N ALA A 113 -1.61 -5.47 -5.51
CA ALA A 113 -1.54 -6.76 -4.82
C ALA A 113 -0.97 -7.90 -5.69
N THR A 114 -1.41 -7.99 -6.94
CA THR A 114 -0.91 -8.99 -7.90
C THR A 114 0.56 -8.80 -8.21
N GLU A 115 0.99 -7.54 -8.36
CA GLU A 115 2.36 -7.20 -8.69
C GLU A 115 3.31 -7.48 -7.51
N ARG A 116 2.87 -7.17 -6.29
CA ARG A 116 3.57 -7.55 -5.07
C ARG A 116 3.78 -9.05 -4.96
N MET A 117 2.75 -9.85 -5.24
CA MET A 117 2.92 -11.32 -5.27
C MET A 117 3.86 -11.79 -6.36
N ARG A 118 3.84 -11.15 -7.53
CA ARG A 118 4.74 -11.52 -8.64
C ARG A 118 6.19 -11.36 -8.22
N VAL A 119 6.54 -10.21 -7.64
CA VAL A 119 7.90 -9.91 -7.14
C VAL A 119 8.24 -10.79 -5.95
N ALA A 120 7.34 -10.98 -4.99
CA ALA A 120 7.61 -11.81 -3.82
C ALA A 120 7.95 -13.27 -4.18
N ARG A 121 7.41 -13.77 -5.30
CA ARG A 121 7.69 -15.11 -5.79
C ARG A 121 9.07 -15.27 -6.45
N THR A 122 9.67 -14.20 -6.95
CA THR A 122 11.00 -14.26 -7.59
C THR A 122 12.13 -14.26 -6.57
N VAL A 123 11.88 -13.76 -5.36
CA VAL A 123 12.86 -13.71 -4.27
C VAL A 123 13.14 -15.11 -3.74
N GLN A 124 14.43 -15.41 -3.53
CA GLN A 124 14.94 -16.62 -2.91
C GLN A 124 15.37 -16.39 -1.45
N ASP A 125 15.53 -17.48 -0.71
CA ASP A 125 16.03 -17.41 0.67
C ASP A 125 17.52 -16.98 0.66
N GLY A 126 17.91 -16.16 1.63
CA GLY A 126 19.26 -15.61 1.76
C GLY A 126 19.52 -14.31 1.00
N GLU A 127 18.57 -13.82 0.19
CA GLU A 127 18.73 -12.55 -0.51
C GLU A 127 18.74 -11.34 0.43
N LYS A 128 19.55 -10.33 0.06
CA LYS A 128 19.56 -9.00 0.69
C LYS A 128 18.90 -8.01 -0.25
N ILE A 129 17.84 -7.36 0.21
CA ILE A 129 16.96 -6.52 -0.61
C ILE A 129 16.89 -5.11 -0.02
N ILE A 130 16.88 -4.11 -0.90
CA ILE A 130 16.62 -2.72 -0.53
C ILE A 130 15.32 -2.28 -1.20
N ASP A 131 14.32 -1.93 -0.40
CA ASP A 131 13.08 -1.28 -0.84
C ASP A 131 13.21 0.23 -0.59
N MET A 132 13.50 0.99 -1.64
CA MET A 132 13.87 2.40 -1.55
C MET A 132 12.71 3.34 -1.20
N PHE A 133 11.46 2.92 -1.47
CA PHE A 133 10.25 3.73 -1.27
C PHE A 133 9.15 2.83 -0.69
N ALA A 134 9.44 2.29 0.48
CA ALA A 134 8.74 1.14 1.01
C ALA A 134 7.30 1.45 1.44
N GLY A 135 6.95 2.71 1.71
CA GLY A 135 5.67 3.09 2.31
C GLY A 135 5.45 2.31 3.60
N ILE A 136 4.30 1.63 3.71
CA ILE A 136 3.99 0.73 4.84
C ILE A 136 4.64 -0.67 4.72
N GLY A 137 5.60 -0.85 3.81
CA GLY A 137 6.33 -2.09 3.55
C GLY A 137 5.54 -3.23 2.91
N PRO A 138 4.61 -3.01 1.95
CA PRO A 138 3.77 -4.09 1.46
C PRO A 138 4.52 -5.13 0.62
N PHE A 139 5.61 -4.76 -0.06
CA PHE A 139 6.51 -5.73 -0.69
C PHE A 139 7.31 -6.50 0.36
N ALA A 140 7.98 -5.78 1.26
CA ALA A 140 8.85 -6.37 2.27
C ALA A 140 8.14 -7.35 3.20
N ILE A 141 6.97 -6.99 3.72
CA ILE A 141 6.17 -7.86 4.59
C ILE A 141 5.75 -9.13 3.84
N LEU A 142 5.37 -9.00 2.57
CA LEU A 142 4.95 -10.14 1.77
C LEU A 142 6.13 -11.09 1.47
N ILE A 143 7.29 -10.53 1.12
CA ILE A 143 8.53 -11.29 0.89
C ILE A 143 8.97 -11.97 2.19
N ALA A 144 9.17 -11.21 3.27
CA ALA A 144 9.70 -11.70 4.53
C ALA A 144 8.75 -12.68 5.23
N ARG A 145 7.45 -12.67 4.93
CA ARG A 145 6.53 -13.72 5.41
C ARG A 145 6.84 -15.08 4.78
N ASP A 146 7.15 -15.10 3.49
CA ASP A 146 7.28 -16.35 2.73
C ASP A 146 8.72 -16.84 2.61
N ARG A 147 9.70 -15.92 2.64
CA ARG A 147 11.13 -16.13 2.42
C ARG A 147 12.00 -15.70 3.60
N LYS A 148 13.16 -16.35 3.77
CA LYS A 148 14.22 -15.95 4.70
C LYS A 148 15.15 -14.93 4.03
N ALA A 149 14.64 -13.75 3.73
CA ALA A 149 15.41 -12.64 3.14
C ALA A 149 15.66 -11.54 4.19
N GLU A 150 16.72 -10.77 4.00
CA GLU A 150 17.04 -9.57 4.78
C GLU A 150 16.64 -8.33 3.97
N ILE A 151 15.69 -7.54 4.46
CA ILE A 151 15.11 -6.44 3.69
C ILE A 151 15.31 -5.13 4.43
N THR A 152 16.01 -4.18 3.81
CA THR A 152 16.08 -2.80 4.28
C THR A 152 15.00 -1.97 3.59
N CYS A 153 14.11 -1.38 4.37
CA CYS A 153 12.98 -0.60 3.86
C CYS A 153 13.17 0.87 4.20
N ILE A 154 13.22 1.72 3.18
CA ILE A 154 13.44 3.15 3.34
C ILE A 154 12.16 3.88 2.97
N ASP A 155 11.75 4.83 3.81
CA ASP A 155 10.71 5.77 3.46
C ASP A 155 10.93 7.11 4.18
N ALA A 156 10.62 8.21 3.51
CA ALA A 156 10.75 9.56 4.08
C ALA A 156 9.56 9.92 5.00
N ASN A 157 8.43 9.22 4.87
CA ASN A 157 7.24 9.48 5.67
C ASN A 157 7.30 8.73 7.02
N PRO A 158 7.38 9.43 8.17
CA PRO A 158 7.44 8.79 9.48
C PRO A 158 6.19 7.97 9.83
N ASP A 159 4.99 8.39 9.36
CA ASP A 159 3.76 7.60 9.55
C ASP A 159 3.83 6.28 8.77
N ALA A 160 4.46 6.27 7.60
CA ALA A 160 4.64 5.05 6.81
C ALA A 160 5.54 4.05 7.52
N ILE A 161 6.66 4.51 8.09
CA ILE A 161 7.56 3.70 8.93
C ILE A 161 6.84 3.19 10.18
N PHE A 162 6.03 4.03 10.84
CA PHE A 162 5.22 3.61 11.99
C PHE A 162 4.26 2.47 11.60
N TYR A 163 3.45 2.65 10.55
CA TYR A 163 2.49 1.64 10.11
C TYR A 163 3.15 0.38 9.54
N MET A 164 4.35 0.49 8.96
CA MET A 164 5.17 -0.67 8.60
C MET A 164 5.51 -1.51 9.83
N LYS A 165 6.04 -0.89 10.89
CA LYS A 165 6.38 -1.58 12.14
C LYS A 165 5.16 -2.23 12.78
N GLU A 166 4.02 -1.55 12.80
CA GLU A 166 2.78 -2.15 13.30
C GLU A 166 2.31 -3.31 12.42
N SER A 167 2.42 -3.19 11.10
CA SER A 167 2.08 -4.27 10.17
C SER A 167 3.02 -5.47 10.32
N MET A 168 4.31 -5.28 10.60
CA MET A 168 5.25 -6.37 10.90
C MET A 168 4.75 -7.23 12.07
N LYS A 169 4.24 -6.62 13.14
CA LYS A 169 3.70 -7.34 14.31
C LYS A 169 2.47 -8.19 13.98
N LEU A 170 1.71 -7.82 12.95
CA LEU A 170 0.51 -8.54 12.52
C LEU A 170 0.80 -9.77 11.65
N ASN A 171 2.05 -9.95 11.22
CA ASN A 171 2.45 -11.02 10.29
C ASN A 171 3.53 -11.90 10.92
N LYS A 172 3.48 -13.20 10.64
CA LYS A 172 4.53 -14.14 11.03
C LYS A 172 5.65 -14.10 9.98
N LEU A 173 6.68 -13.31 10.24
CA LEU A 173 7.81 -13.13 9.33
C LEU A 173 8.84 -14.25 9.51
N LYS A 174 9.31 -14.83 8.41
CA LYS A 174 10.45 -15.76 8.34
C LYS A 174 11.77 -15.03 8.13
N GLY A 175 11.75 -13.98 7.32
CA GLY A 175 12.87 -13.07 7.08
C GLY A 175 12.86 -11.88 8.03
N SER A 176 13.79 -10.96 7.83
CA SER A 176 13.95 -9.74 8.62
C SER A 176 13.64 -8.50 7.78
N ILE A 177 13.05 -7.50 8.43
CA ILE A 177 12.79 -6.19 7.83
C ILE A 177 13.40 -5.14 8.75
N THR A 178 14.21 -4.26 8.18
CA THR A 178 14.84 -3.13 8.86
C THR A 178 14.24 -1.83 8.31
N PRO A 179 13.28 -1.21 8.99
CA PRO A 179 12.73 0.08 8.59
C PRO A 179 13.70 1.22 8.88
N VAL A 180 13.94 2.08 7.89
CA VAL A 180 14.81 3.25 7.96
C VAL A 180 14.01 4.49 7.54
N LEU A 181 13.90 5.45 8.47
CA LEU A 181 13.31 6.75 8.17
C LEU A 181 14.36 7.62 7.46
N GLY A 182 14.07 8.06 6.25
CA GLY A 182 14.94 8.97 5.51
C GLY A 182 14.67 9.01 4.02
N GLN A 183 15.30 9.95 3.34
CA GLN A 183 15.31 10.01 1.88
C GLN A 183 16.22 8.92 1.31
N ALA A 184 15.76 8.21 0.30
CA ALA A 184 16.50 7.11 -0.31
C ALA A 184 17.90 7.55 -0.77
N GLU A 185 17.99 8.73 -1.37
CA GLU A 185 19.22 9.33 -1.89
C GLU A 185 20.27 9.55 -0.79
N THR A 186 19.84 9.80 0.44
CA THR A 186 20.72 10.02 1.59
C THR A 186 21.04 8.73 2.33
N VAL A 187 20.06 7.85 2.49
CA VAL A 187 20.23 6.61 3.26
C VAL A 187 21.10 5.60 2.51
N ILE A 188 20.82 5.41 1.22
CA ILE A 188 21.41 4.34 0.41
C ILE A 188 22.95 4.37 0.40
N PRO A 189 23.63 5.52 0.15
CA PRO A 189 25.10 5.58 0.14
C PRO A 189 25.75 5.23 1.49
N ASN A 190 24.99 5.28 2.58
CA ASN A 190 25.47 5.03 3.94
C ASN A 190 25.14 3.62 4.46
N LEU A 191 24.49 2.78 3.64
CA LEU A 191 24.22 1.40 4.02
C LEU A 191 25.52 0.56 3.98
N PRO A 192 25.70 -0.39 4.93
CA PRO A 192 26.82 -1.31 4.87
C PRO A 192 26.76 -2.15 3.59
N LYS A 193 27.91 -2.30 2.92
CA LYS A 193 28.07 -3.13 1.72
C LYS A 193 28.06 -4.61 2.07
#